data_AF-A0AB33WLP6-F1
#
_entry.id   AF-A0AB33WLP6-F1
#
_cell.length_a   1.000
_cell.length_b   1.000
_cell.length_c   1.000
_cell.angle_alpha   90.00
_cell.angle_beta   90.00
_cell.angle_gamma   90.00
#
_symmetry.space_group_name_H-M   'P 1'
#
loop_
_entity.id
_entity.type
_entity.pdbx_description
1 polymer ?
#
loop_
_entity_poly.entity_id
_entity_poly.type
_entity_poly.pdbx_seq_one_letter_code
_entity_poly.pdbx_strand_id
1 'polypeptide(L)' 'MLQENPGLADEPQPYRTGVVIVLPDLAAPSIETIELWG' A
#
# COMPACT_ATOMS: atom_id res chain seq x y z
N MET A 1 8.63 0.89 11.51
CA MET A 1 8.50 0.22 10.20
C MET A 1 7.25 -0.62 10.24
N LEU A 2 6.39 -0.50 9.24
CA LEU A 2 5.08 -1.14 9.21
C LEU A 2 5.25 -2.58 8.68
N GLN A 3 5.19 -3.55 9.59
CA GLN A 3 5.36 -4.98 9.28
C GLN A 3 4.01 -5.70 9.34
N GLU A 4 3.01 -5.20 8.62
CA GLU A 4 1.63 -5.69 8.71
C GLU A 4 1.44 -7.08 8.08
N ASN A 5 2.36 -7.52 7.23
CA ASN A 5 2.28 -8.80 6.53
C ASN A 5 3.63 -9.55 6.55
N PRO A 6 4.13 -9.95 7.73
CA PRO A 6 5.41 -10.67 7.81
C PRO A 6 5.31 -12.01 7.07
N GLY A 7 6.30 -12.30 6.22
CA GLY A 7 6.36 -13.54 5.43
C GLY A 7 5.46 -13.59 4.19
N LEU A 8 4.60 -12.58 3.96
CA LEU A 8 3.74 -12.55 2.76
C LEU A 8 4.54 -12.44 1.45
N ALA A 9 5.72 -11.81 1.50
CA ALA A 9 6.62 -11.70 0.35
C ALA A 9 7.29 -13.04 -0.02
N ASP A 10 7.44 -13.96 0.94
CA ASP A 10 8.03 -15.28 0.72
C ASP A 10 6.99 -16.31 0.27
N GLU A 11 5.69 -15.99 0.38
CA GLU A 11 4.60 -16.86 -0.09
C GLU A 11 4.60 -16.92 -1.63
N PRO A 12 4.62 -18.12 -2.25
CA PRO A 12 4.58 -18.27 -3.69
C PRO A 12 3.31 -17.68 -4.30
N GLN A 13 3.45 -16.94 -5.39
CA GLN A 13 2.32 -16.45 -6.16
C GLN A 13 1.91 -17.45 -7.26
N PRO A 14 0.60 -17.60 -7.55
CA PRO A 14 -0.52 -16.84 -7.01
C PRO A 14 -0.85 -17.21 -5.56
N TYR A 15 -1.27 -16.24 -4.75
CA TYR A 15 -1.61 -16.49 -3.36
C TYR A 15 -2.75 -17.51 -3.23
N ARG A 16 -2.63 -18.41 -2.25
CA ARG A 16 -3.67 -19.38 -1.92
C ARG A 16 -4.97 -18.67 -1.49
N THR A 17 -6.10 -19.34 -1.70
CA THR A 17 -7.40 -18.88 -1.18
C THR A 17 -7.35 -18.69 0.33
N GLY A 18 -8.01 -17.65 0.83
CA GLY A 18 -8.13 -17.36 2.27
C GLY A 18 -6.94 -16.60 2.87
N VAL A 19 -5.93 -16.21 2.09
CA VAL A 19 -4.91 -15.26 2.55
C VAL A 19 -5.54 -13.89 2.80
N VAL A 20 -5.31 -13.35 3.99
CA VAL A 20 -5.72 -11.99 4.36
C VAL A 20 -4.49 -11.09 4.23
N ILE A 21 -4.60 -10.03 3.42
CA ILE A 21 -3.56 -9.03 3.20
C ILE A 21 -4.02 -7.75 3.89
N VAL A 22 -3.30 -7.34 4.92
CA VAL A 22 -3.60 -6.09 5.64
C VAL A 22 -2.93 -4.94 4.91
N LEU A 23 -3.73 -4.04 4.35
CA LEU A 23 -3.21 -2.86 3.67
C LEU A 23 -2.91 -1.76 4.70
N PRO A 24 -1.82 -1.01 4.50
CA PRO A 24 -1.49 0.08 5.39
C PRO A 24 -2.48 1.24 5.24
N ASP A 25 -2.65 2.02 6.30
CA ASP A 25 -3.27 3.32 6.17
C ASP A 25 -2.39 4.23 5.31
N LEU A 26 -2.98 4.86 4.31
CA LEU A 26 -2.31 5.85 3.48
C LEU A 26 -2.61 7.24 4.00
N ALA A 27 -1.58 8.09 4.04
CA ALA A 27 -1.78 9.51 4.28
C ALA A 27 -2.70 10.09 3.19
N ALA A 28 -3.55 11.05 3.56
CA ALA A 28 -4.38 11.74 2.59
C ALA A 28 -3.49 12.37 1.50
N PRO A 29 -3.89 12.29 0.23
CA PRO A 29 -3.12 12.88 -0.86
C PRO A 29 -3.00 14.39 -0.63
N SER A 30 -1.78 14.94 -0.81
CA SER A 30 -1.61 16.38 -0.84
C SER A 30 -2.17 16.93 -2.16
N ILE A 31 -3.04 17.94 -2.07
CA ILE A 31 -3.49 18.70 -3.23
C ILE A 31 -2.59 19.93 -3.30
N GLU A 32 -1.61 19.91 -4.19
CA GLU A 32 -0.82 21.09 -4.51
C GLU A 32 -1.51 21.86 -5.63
N THR A 33 -1.90 23.11 -5.37
CA THR A 33 -2.35 24.02 -6.42
C THR A 33 -1.12 24.63 -7.09
N ILE A 34 -0.85 24.19 -8.30
CA ILE A 34 0.16 24.80 -9.18
C ILE A 34 -0.52 25.85 -10.06
N GLU A 35 -0.01 27.08 -10.02
CA GLU A 35 -0.41 28.15 -10.92
C GLU A 35 0.43 28.04 -12.20
N LEU A 36 -0.24 28.06 -13.36
CA LEU A 36 0.42 27.94 -14.65
C LEU A 36 0.33 29.28 -15.38
N TRP A 37 1.49 29.91 -15.63
CA TRP A 37 1.65 31.19 -16.35
C TRP A 37 0.76 32.33 -15.81
N GLY A 38 1.25 33.03 -14.78
CA GLY A 38 0.59 34.23 -14.24
C GLY A 38 0.46 35.39 -15.23
#